data_AF-A0A0D1LF89-F1
#
_entry.id   AF-A0A0D1LF89-F1
#
_cell.length_a   1.000
_cell.length_b   1.000
_cell.length_c   1.000
_cell.angle_alpha   90.00
_cell.angle_beta   90.00
_cell.angle_gamma   90.00
#
_symmetry.space_group_name_H-M   'P 1'
#
loop_
_entity.id
_entity.type
_entity.pdbx_description
1 polymer ?
#
loop_
_entity_poly.entity_id
_entity_poly.type
_entity_poly.pdbx_seq_one_letter_code
_entity_poly.pdbx_strand_id
1 'polypeptide(L)'
;MEDTMTVEPTTTAREALDEARLDIAAAQDALRDGDDLRRTQYAQAAIDSAATTLLDPAAIRREVVAARFFLSAGLALDGRANTCGADSIHTDEEASGLSPEDQAWLRNYLQTREQRTLHALSADNSIGL
;
A
#
# COMPACT_ATOMS: atom_id res chain seq x y z
N MET A 1 -7.90 16.18 37.42
CA MET A 1 -6.46 16.20 37.05
C MET A 1 -6.33 15.20 35.93
N GLU A 2 -6.29 15.76 34.73
CA GLU A 2 -5.71 15.26 33.47
C GLU A 2 -6.02 13.81 33.07
N ASP A 3 -7.00 13.74 32.18
CA ASP A 3 -7.29 12.68 31.22
C ASP A 3 -6.00 12.32 30.45
N THR A 4 -5.35 11.21 30.81
CA THR A 4 -4.35 10.59 29.92
C THR A 4 -5.11 9.85 28.84
N MET A 5 -5.61 10.60 27.86
CA MET A 5 -5.87 10.12 26.52
C MET A 5 -4.51 9.66 25.97
N THR A 6 -4.14 8.42 26.26
CA THR A 6 -3.01 7.76 25.61
C THR A 6 -3.44 7.54 24.17
N VAL A 7 -3.22 8.55 23.34
CA VAL A 7 -3.28 8.38 21.89
C VAL A 7 -2.08 7.51 21.55
N GLU A 8 -2.29 6.19 21.43
CA GLU A 8 -1.35 5.33 20.71
C GLU A 8 -1.93 5.09 19.32
N PRO A 9 -1.62 5.93 18.31
CA PRO A 9 -1.78 5.49 16.94
C PRO A 9 -0.46 4.82 16.58
N THR A 10 -0.26 3.57 16.96
CA THR A 10 0.88 2.79 16.46
C THR A 10 0.37 1.76 15.47
N THR A 11 -0.35 2.23 14.43
CA THR A 11 -0.30 1.50 13.16
C THR A 11 1.16 1.49 12.76
N THR A 12 1.81 0.35 12.93
CA THR A 12 3.23 0.18 12.62
C THR A 12 3.46 0.49 11.13
N ALA A 13 4.64 0.99 10.76
CA ALA A 13 5.06 1.16 9.35
C ALA A 13 4.63 0.00 8.44
N ARG A 14 4.68 -1.23 8.98
CA ARG A 14 4.27 -2.46 8.31
C ARG A 14 2.76 -2.59 8.07
N GLU A 15 1.94 -2.25 9.06
CA GLU A 15 0.48 -2.27 8.94
C GLU A 15 0.00 -1.22 7.94
N ALA A 16 0.54 -0.01 8.02
CA ALA A 16 0.23 1.07 7.07
C ALA A 16 0.64 0.67 5.63
N LEU A 17 1.75 -0.07 5.49
CA LEU A 17 2.18 -0.58 4.19
C LEU A 17 1.25 -1.68 3.65
N ASP A 18 0.76 -2.56 4.53
CA ASP A 18 -0.22 -3.59 4.16
C ASP A 18 -1.59 -2.97 3.80
N GLU A 19 -2.01 -1.91 4.48
CA GLU A 19 -3.20 -1.12 4.14
C GLU A 19 -3.04 -0.45 2.77
N ALA A 20 -1.94 0.26 2.55
CA ALA A 20 -1.65 0.89 1.26
C ALA A 20 -1.72 -0.11 0.10
N ARG A 21 -1.19 -1.32 0.32
CA ARG A 21 -1.27 -2.40 -0.67
C ARG A 21 -2.70 -2.85 -0.96
N LEU A 22 -3.54 -3.00 0.07
CA LEU A 22 -4.95 -3.39 -0.09
C LEU A 22 -5.73 -2.34 -0.86
N ASP A 23 -5.51 -1.07 -0.53
CA ASP A 23 -6.18 0.05 -1.19
C ASP A 23 -5.77 0.21 -2.65
N ILE A 24 -4.49 -0.03 -3.00
CA ILE A 24 -4.06 -0.08 -4.41
C ILE A 24 -4.78 -1.20 -5.17
N ALA A 25 -4.99 -2.36 -4.55
CA ALA A 25 -5.73 -3.45 -5.18
C ALA A 25 -7.21 -3.08 -5.38
N ALA A 26 -7.86 -2.51 -4.36
CA ALA A 26 -9.24 -2.06 -4.43
C ALA A 26 -9.45 -0.95 -5.47
N ALA A 27 -8.50 0.00 -5.58
CA ALA A 27 -8.51 1.03 -6.60
C ALA A 27 -8.40 0.45 -8.01
N GLN A 28 -7.62 -0.62 -8.20
CA GLN A 28 -7.48 -1.29 -9.49
C GLN A 28 -8.73 -2.07 -9.88
N ASP A 29 -9.39 -2.71 -8.91
CA ASP A 29 -10.67 -3.38 -9.15
C ASP A 29 -11.76 -2.36 -9.48
N ALA A 30 -11.85 -1.25 -8.74
CA ALA A 30 -12.76 -0.16 -9.07
C ALA A 30 -12.50 0.44 -10.46
N LEU A 31 -11.23 0.56 -10.88
CA LEU A 31 -10.89 0.98 -12.25
C LEU A 31 -11.39 -0.02 -13.31
N ARG A 32 -11.31 -1.33 -13.05
CA ARG A 32 -11.83 -2.37 -13.97
C ARG A 32 -13.35 -2.35 -14.06
N ASP A 33 -14.02 -2.07 -12.95
CA ASP A 33 -15.48 -1.97 -12.86
C ASP A 33 -16.01 -0.63 -13.40
N GLY A 34 -15.13 0.32 -13.73
CA GLY A 34 -15.48 1.66 -14.21
C GLY A 34 -16.03 2.59 -13.12
N ASP A 35 -15.78 2.28 -11.85
CA ASP A 35 -16.18 3.10 -10.70
C ASP A 35 -15.08 4.13 -10.36
N ASP A 36 -15.11 5.25 -11.05
CA ASP A 36 -14.14 6.35 -10.88
C ASP A 36 -14.16 6.93 -9.45
N LEU A 37 -15.32 6.95 -8.79
CA LEU A 37 -15.47 7.49 -7.44
C LEU A 37 -14.74 6.60 -6.42
N ARG A 38 -14.99 5.28 -6.47
CA ARG A 38 -14.31 4.31 -5.61
C ARG A 38 -12.83 4.21 -5.93
N ARG A 39 -12.46 4.24 -7.22
CA ARG A 39 -11.04 4.26 -7.63
C ARG A 39 -10.29 5.38 -6.94
N THR A 40 -10.84 6.60 -6.99
CA THR A 40 -10.23 7.80 -6.39
C THR A 40 -10.16 7.69 -4.87
N GLN A 41 -11.24 7.21 -4.21
CA GLN A 41 -11.25 7.01 -2.75
C GLN A 41 -10.17 6.02 -2.29
N TYR A 42 -10.07 4.87 -2.94
CA TYR A 42 -9.06 3.88 -2.61
C TYR A 42 -7.65 4.37 -2.97
N ALA A 43 -7.47 5.10 -4.07
CA ALA A 43 -6.18 5.67 -4.43
C ALA A 43 -5.69 6.68 -3.38
N GLN A 44 -6.58 7.51 -2.83
CA GLN A 44 -6.26 8.46 -1.76
C GLN A 44 -5.92 7.75 -0.44
N ALA A 45 -6.70 6.73 -0.06
CA ALA A 45 -6.40 5.92 1.12
C ALA A 45 -5.01 5.27 1.02
N ALA A 46 -4.67 4.71 -0.16
CA ALA A 46 -3.35 4.14 -0.40
C ALA A 46 -2.20 5.16 -0.25
N ILE A 47 -2.42 6.40 -0.71
CA ILE A 47 -1.45 7.51 -0.59
C ILE A 47 -1.23 7.85 0.88
N ASP A 48 -2.29 7.98 1.67
CA ASP A 48 -2.23 8.35 3.09
C ASP A 48 -1.53 7.26 3.93
N SER A 49 -1.86 5.99 3.68
CA SER A 49 -1.22 4.87 4.38
C SER A 49 0.25 4.70 3.96
N ALA A 50 0.58 4.89 2.68
CA ALA A 50 1.98 4.90 2.24
C ALA A 50 2.78 6.08 2.86
N ALA A 51 2.17 7.26 2.94
CA ALA A 51 2.78 8.42 3.59
C ALA A 51 3.04 8.17 5.08
N THR A 52 2.13 7.47 5.77
CA THR A 52 2.29 7.06 7.16
C THR A 52 3.56 6.20 7.35
N THR A 53 3.78 5.20 6.49
CA THR A 53 5.01 4.40 6.51
C THR A 53 6.27 5.25 6.26
N LEU A 54 6.21 6.26 5.38
CA LEU A 54 7.35 7.12 5.07
C LEU A 54 7.69 8.11 6.18
N LEU A 55 6.71 8.49 7.00
CA LEU A 55 6.88 9.38 8.15
C LEU A 55 7.30 8.63 9.42
N ASP A 56 7.20 7.30 9.44
CA ASP A 56 7.60 6.48 10.59
C ASP A 56 9.14 6.36 10.67
N PRO A 57 9.79 6.90 11.74
CA PRO A 57 11.23 6.80 11.91
C PRO A 57 11.73 5.37 12.21
N ALA A 58 10.83 4.45 12.59
CA ALA A 58 11.12 3.04 12.79
C ALA A 58 11.03 2.21 11.50
N ALA A 59 10.56 2.80 10.39
CA ALA A 59 10.46 2.11 9.11
C ALA A 59 11.85 1.69 8.58
N ILE A 60 11.97 0.41 8.23
CA ILE A 60 13.22 -0.12 7.66
C ILE A 60 13.27 0.14 6.15
N ARG A 61 14.48 0.17 5.58
CA ARG A 61 14.71 0.56 4.17
C ARG A 61 13.79 -0.15 3.17
N ARG A 62 13.56 -1.45 3.32
CA ARG A 62 12.67 -2.21 2.42
C ARG A 62 11.21 -1.73 2.46
N GLU A 63 10.73 -1.29 3.63
CA GLU A 63 9.37 -0.78 3.82
C GLU A 63 9.23 0.62 3.24
N VAL A 64 10.24 1.47 3.39
CA VAL A 64 10.31 2.79 2.77
C VAL A 64 10.25 2.68 1.24
N VAL A 65 11.01 1.74 0.64
CA VAL A 65 10.99 1.51 -0.81
C VAL A 65 9.63 0.98 -1.26
N ALA A 66 9.02 0.06 -0.51
CA ALA A 66 7.68 -0.42 -0.80
C ALA A 66 6.60 0.67 -0.67
N ALA A 67 6.71 1.55 0.33
CA ALA A 67 5.78 2.66 0.54
C ALA A 67 5.86 3.67 -0.61
N ARG A 68 7.08 4.01 -1.08
CA ARG A 68 7.25 4.85 -2.27
C ARG A 68 6.63 4.23 -3.51
N PHE A 69 6.74 2.91 -3.68
CA PHE A 69 6.08 2.20 -4.77
C PHE A 69 4.55 2.37 -4.72
N PHE A 70 3.93 2.18 -3.55
CA PHE A 70 2.47 2.33 -3.42
C PHE A 70 2.03 3.79 -3.54
N LEU A 71 2.81 4.74 -3.04
CA LEU A 71 2.56 6.17 -3.23
C LEU A 71 2.51 6.53 -4.72
N SER A 72 3.49 6.06 -5.50
CA SER A 72 3.52 6.22 -6.96
C SER A 72 2.29 5.60 -7.63
N ALA A 73 1.95 4.37 -7.25
CA ALA A 73 0.81 3.65 -7.81
C ALA A 73 -0.53 4.35 -7.48
N GLY A 74 -0.68 4.87 -6.26
CA GLY A 74 -1.87 5.59 -5.81
C GLY A 74 -2.06 6.89 -6.58
N LEU A 75 -0.99 7.68 -6.73
CA LEU A 75 -1.02 8.91 -7.53
C LEU A 75 -1.40 8.65 -8.99
N ALA A 76 -0.94 7.53 -9.56
CA ALA A 76 -1.32 7.14 -10.92
C ALA A 76 -2.82 6.80 -11.03
N LEU A 77 -3.36 6.07 -10.04
CA LEU A 77 -4.77 5.66 -9.99
C LEU A 77 -5.73 6.80 -9.65
N ASP A 78 -5.29 7.82 -8.91
CA ASP A 78 -6.05 9.04 -8.59
C ASP A 78 -6.19 9.97 -9.83
N GLY A 79 -5.62 9.60 -10.99
CA GLY A 79 -5.59 10.45 -12.18
C GLY A 79 -4.59 11.62 -12.07
N ARG A 80 -3.77 11.60 -11.00
CA ARG A 80 -2.72 12.57 -10.68
C ARG A 80 -1.34 12.11 -11.11
N ALA A 81 -1.27 11.13 -12.02
CA ALA A 81 -0.02 10.60 -12.59
C ALA A 81 0.93 11.71 -13.09
N ASN A 82 0.37 12.83 -13.58
CA ASN A 82 1.11 13.98 -14.08
C ASN A 82 1.35 15.10 -13.05
N THR A 83 0.95 14.93 -11.78
CA THR A 83 1.18 15.92 -10.73
C THR A 83 2.14 15.36 -9.68
N CYS A 84 3.33 15.97 -9.62
CA CYS A 84 4.39 15.78 -8.63
C CYS A 84 4.96 14.35 -8.49
N GLY A 85 6.13 14.12 -9.11
CA GLY A 85 7.14 13.20 -8.58
C GLY A 85 6.93 11.70 -8.84
N ALA A 86 5.79 11.25 -9.40
CA ALA A 86 5.60 9.84 -9.79
C ALA A 86 6.66 9.36 -10.80
N ASP A 87 7.09 10.25 -11.71
CA ASP A 87 8.20 10.02 -12.67
C ASP A 87 9.60 10.02 -12.01
N SER A 88 9.72 10.55 -10.79
CA SER A 88 10.98 10.64 -10.03
C SER A 88 11.14 9.52 -8.98
N ILE A 89 10.16 8.64 -8.85
CA ILE A 89 10.25 7.45 -7.98
C ILE A 89 10.93 6.35 -8.80
N HIS A 90 12.26 6.36 -8.82
CA HIS A 90 13.08 5.30 -9.41
C HIS A 90 13.13 4.10 -8.45
N THR A 91 11.99 3.45 -8.23
CA THR A 91 11.88 2.29 -7.33
C THR A 91 12.85 1.18 -7.71
N ASP A 92 13.18 1.04 -9.00
CA ASP A 92 14.14 0.06 -9.50
C ASP A 92 15.58 0.38 -9.07
N GLU A 93 15.96 1.66 -9.10
CA GLU A 93 17.29 2.13 -8.67
C GLU A 93 17.43 2.06 -7.15
N GLU A 94 16.40 2.45 -6.39
CA GLU A 94 16.39 2.28 -4.93
C GLU A 94 16.34 0.82 -4.49
N ALA A 95 15.60 -0.04 -5.21
CA ALA A 95 15.59 -1.47 -4.98
C ALA A 95 16.96 -2.11 -5.27
N SER A 96 17.67 -1.65 -6.30
CA SER A 96 19.02 -2.14 -6.63
C SER A 96 20.05 -1.86 -5.52
N GLY A 97 19.82 -0.82 -4.72
CA GLY A 97 20.62 -0.48 -3.54
C GLY A 97 20.31 -1.30 -2.27
N LEU A 98 19.27 -2.15 -2.31
CA LEU A 98 18.94 -3.04 -1.19
C LEU A 98 19.79 -4.31 -1.19
N SER A 99 19.90 -4.96 -0.03
CA SER A 99 20.48 -6.31 0.07
C SER A 99 19.69 -7.31 -0.78
N PRO A 100 20.32 -8.39 -1.28
CA PRO A 100 19.62 -9.40 -2.09
C PRO A 100 18.38 -10.00 -1.41
N GLU A 101 18.41 -10.16 -0.09
CA GLU A 101 17.29 -10.63 0.72
C GLU A 101 16.12 -9.64 0.73
N ASP A 102 16.41 -8.35 0.87
CA ASP A 102 15.41 -7.28 0.85
C ASP A 102 14.85 -7.07 -0.56
N GLN A 103 15.66 -7.25 -1.61
CA GLN A 103 15.19 -7.27 -2.98
C GLN A 103 14.24 -8.45 -3.25
N ALA A 104 14.60 -9.64 -2.78
CA ALA A 104 13.75 -10.83 -2.91
C ALA A 104 12.43 -10.65 -2.15
N TRP A 105 12.49 -10.09 -0.94
CA TRP A 105 11.32 -9.71 -0.16
C TRP A 105 10.46 -8.71 -0.89
N LEU A 106 11.03 -7.63 -1.44
CA LEU A 106 10.28 -6.58 -2.13
C LEU A 106 9.55 -7.14 -3.36
N ARG A 107 10.25 -7.94 -4.18
CA ARG A 107 9.62 -8.61 -5.33
C ARG A 107 8.48 -9.51 -4.90
N ASN A 108 8.69 -10.35 -3.88
CA ASN A 108 7.63 -11.23 -3.39
C ASN A 108 6.44 -10.41 -2.85
N TYR A 109 6.73 -9.37 -2.07
CA TYR A 109 5.74 -8.52 -1.44
C TYR A 109 4.88 -7.75 -2.45
N LEU A 110 5.48 -7.26 -3.54
CA LEU A 110 4.79 -6.61 -4.65
C LEU A 110 4.06 -7.61 -5.57
N GLN A 111 4.61 -8.82 -5.76
CA GLN A 111 4.00 -9.86 -6.59
C GLN A 111 2.81 -10.57 -5.93
N THR A 112 2.63 -10.45 -4.62
CA THR A 112 1.52 -11.10 -3.90
C THR A 112 0.19 -10.38 -4.16
N ARG A 113 -0.20 -10.16 -5.41
CA ARG A 113 -1.57 -9.78 -5.78
C ARG A 113 -2.55 -10.96 -5.68
N GLU A 114 -2.07 -12.20 -5.75
CA GLU A 114 -2.94 -13.33 -6.09
C GLU A 114 -3.48 -14.16 -4.90
N GLN A 115 -2.93 -14.06 -3.68
CA GLN A 115 -3.30 -15.02 -2.62
C GLN A 115 -4.43 -14.57 -1.67
N ARG A 116 -4.75 -13.27 -1.55
CA ARG A 116 -5.80 -12.82 -0.62
C ARG A 116 -7.20 -12.73 -1.24
N THR A 117 -7.33 -12.54 -2.55
CA THR A 117 -8.63 -12.66 -3.24
C THR A 117 -9.18 -14.09 -3.18
N LEU A 118 -8.30 -15.10 -3.21
CA LEU A 118 -8.70 -16.50 -3.00
C LEU A 118 -9.14 -16.78 -1.56
N HIS A 119 -8.50 -16.19 -0.54
CA HIS A 119 -8.86 -16.47 0.86
C HIS A 119 -10.12 -15.74 1.34
N ALA A 120 -10.41 -14.53 0.83
CA ALA A 120 -11.65 -13.82 1.15
C ALA A 120 -12.89 -14.47 0.51
N LEU A 121 -12.75 -15.06 -0.69
CA LEU A 121 -13.83 -15.81 -1.35
C LEU A 121 -13.99 -17.25 -0.83
N SER A 122 -12.97 -17.82 -0.18
CA SER A 122 -13.02 -19.18 0.38
C SER A 122 -13.64 -19.24 1.77
N ALA A 123 -13.71 -18.12 2.50
CA ALA A 123 -14.31 -18.07 3.83
C ALA A 123 -15.85 -17.97 3.79
N ASP A 124 -16.44 -17.66 2.64
CA ASP A 124 -17.89 -17.46 2.49
C ASP A 124 -18.64 -18.69 1.94
N ASN A 125 -17.95 -19.81 1.69
CA ASN A 125 -18.57 -21.01 1.12
C ASN A 125 -18.65 -22.20 2.10
N SER A 126 -18.78 -21.90 3.40
CA SER A 126 -18.89 -22.93 4.44
C SER A 126 -19.89 -22.57 5.55
N ILE A 127 -21.07 -22.03 5.20
CA ILE A 127 -22.30 -22.26 5.99
C ILE A 127 -23.46 -22.45 5.03
N GLY A 128 -23.93 -23.70 4.93
CA GLY A 128 -25.27 -23.99 4.41
C GLY A 128 -25.33 -25.17 3.44
N LEU A 129 -25.27 -26.39 3.98
CA LEU A 129 -26.21 -27.48 3.67
C LEU A 129 -26.04 -28.62 4.69
#